data_AF-A0A327JA32-F1
#
_entry.id   AF-A0A327JA32-F1
#
_cell.length_a   1.000
_cell.length_b   1.000
_cell.length_c   1.000
_cell.angle_alpha   90.00
_cell.angle_beta   90.00
_cell.angle_gamma   90.00
#
_symmetry.space_group_name_H-M   'P 1'
#
loop_
_entity.id
_entity.type
_entity.pdbx_description
1 polymer ?
#
loop_
_entity_poly.entity_id
_entity_poly.type
_entity_poly.pdbx_seq_one_letter_code
_entity_poly.pdbx_strand_id
1 'polypeptide(L)'
;MELLMEYMAKGFMTMLMISMPCVLTAAGIGLVVGILQAVTQVQEQTIAAAPKILAVFLVITIGGYGFVRLLTNLTTEGFAMAFNVIPKNDEFVLPSDYYNYTRPFDGEMKDVFNEPSNLKEKMRRTSRGISNSSRQNPDYITPPQTPESRANLLERIRTGR
;
A
#
# COMPACT_ATOMS: atom_id res chain seq x y z
N MET A 1 -16.44 -0.69 9.65
CA MET A 1 -16.94 0.71 9.57
C MET A 1 -16.62 1.50 10.83
N GLU A 2 -16.77 0.92 12.02
CA GLU A 2 -16.46 1.60 13.30
C GLU A 2 -14.99 2.00 13.44
N LEU A 3 -14.05 1.08 13.16
CA LEU A 3 -12.60 1.36 13.21
C LEU A 3 -12.18 2.50 12.27
N LEU A 4 -12.77 2.58 11.07
CA LEU A 4 -12.52 3.65 10.12
C LEU A 4 -12.95 5.01 10.70
N MET A 5 -14.15 5.09 11.26
CA MET A 5 -14.69 6.34 11.82
C MET A 5 -13.91 6.79 13.05
N GLU A 6 -13.53 5.85 13.92
CA GLU A 6 -12.68 6.14 15.08
C GLU A 6 -11.31 6.70 14.66
N TYR A 7 -10.70 6.12 13.63
CA TYR A 7 -9.40 6.57 13.15
C TYR A 7 -9.47 7.93 12.44
N MET A 8 -10.54 8.18 11.67
CA MET A 8 -10.80 9.48 11.06
C MET A 8 -10.99 10.56 12.14
N ALA A 9 -11.75 10.28 13.19
CA ALA A 9 -11.93 11.20 14.31
C ALA A 9 -10.60 11.51 15.02
N LYS A 10 -9.75 10.49 15.25
CA LYS A 10 -8.41 10.67 15.83
C LYS A 10 -7.50 11.51 14.95
N GLY A 11 -7.55 11.32 13.63
CA GLY A 11 -6.84 12.14 12.65
C GLY A 11 -7.25 13.62 12.71
N PHE A 12 -8.56 13.90 12.74
CA PHE A 12 -9.09 15.25 12.91
C PHE A 12 -8.66 15.88 14.23
N MET A 13 -8.71 15.15 15.33
CA MET A 13 -8.26 15.62 16.64
C MET A 13 -6.78 16.01 16.61
N THR A 14 -5.95 15.18 15.98
CA THR A 14 -4.51 15.44 15.83
C THR A 14 -4.24 16.69 15.00
N MET A 15 -4.96 16.88 13.89
CA MET A 15 -4.86 18.08 13.06
C MET A 15 -5.29 19.34 13.81
N LEU A 16 -6.36 19.25 14.60
CA LEU A 16 -6.86 20.36 15.41
C LEU A 16 -5.86 20.72 16.52
N MET A 17 -5.26 19.73 17.16
CA MET A 17 -4.25 19.93 18.21
C MET A 17 -2.97 20.59 17.69
N ILE A 18 -2.55 20.28 16.45
CA ILE A 18 -1.40 20.92 15.79
C ILE A 18 -1.74 22.36 15.35
N SER A 19 -2.93 22.57 14.78
CA SER A 19 -3.31 23.88 14.25
C SER A 19 -3.69 24.88 15.34
N MET A 20 -4.30 24.44 16.45
CA MET A 20 -4.76 25.30 17.55
C MET A 20 -3.68 26.29 18.07
N PRO A 21 -2.48 25.86 18.50
CA PRO A 21 -1.45 26.79 18.98
C PRO A 21 -0.92 27.73 17.88
N CYS A 22 -0.87 27.25 16.64
CA CYS A 22 -0.41 28.03 15.50
C CYS A 22 -1.40 29.15 15.15
N VAL A 23 -2.70 28.80 15.08
CA VAL A 23 -3.79 29.73 14.79
C VAL A 23 -3.98 30.74 15.92
N LEU A 24 -3.96 30.31 17.18
CA LEU A 24 -4.13 31.20 18.33
C LEU A 24 -3.04 32.28 18.36
N THR A 25 -1.79 31.89 18.12
CA THR A 25 -0.67 32.83 18.11
C THR A 25 -0.71 33.76 16.90
N ALA A 26 -1.05 33.22 15.71
CA ALA A 26 -1.23 34.02 14.50
C ALA A 26 -2.36 35.04 14.63
N ALA A 27 -3.47 34.67 15.30
CA ALA A 27 -4.59 35.56 15.56
C ALA A 27 -4.22 36.65 16.57
N GLY A 28 -3.59 36.29 17.69
CA GLY A 28 -3.17 37.26 18.72
C GLY A 28 -2.21 38.31 18.17
N ILE A 29 -1.18 37.88 17.44
CA ILE A 29 -0.17 38.79 16.89
C ILE A 29 -0.70 39.54 15.67
N GLY A 30 -1.53 38.90 14.85
CA GLY A 30 -2.23 39.57 13.77
C GLY A 30 -3.13 40.71 14.27
N LEU A 31 -3.79 40.53 15.42
CA LEU A 31 -4.59 41.58 16.04
C LEU A 31 -3.71 42.73 16.55
N VAL A 32 -2.63 42.44 17.28
CA VAL A 32 -1.71 43.46 17.79
C VAL A 32 -1.11 44.28 16.64
N VAL A 33 -0.62 43.61 15.60
CA VAL A 33 -0.03 44.27 14.43
C VAL A 33 -1.08 45.05 13.64
N GLY A 34 -2.31 44.55 13.53
CA GLY A 34 -3.42 45.27 12.89
C GLY A 34 -3.79 46.57 13.60
N ILE A 35 -3.77 46.59 14.94
CA ILE A 35 -3.98 47.81 15.73
C ILE A 35 -2.83 48.80 15.51
N LEU A 36 -1.58 48.32 15.50
CA LEU A 36 -0.42 49.16 15.23
C LEU A 36 -0.44 49.77 13.82
N GLN A 37 -0.90 49.01 12.81
CA GLN A 37 -1.13 49.54 11.47
C GLN A 37 -2.21 50.64 11.45
N ALA A 38 -3.30 50.45 12.18
CA ALA A 38 -4.40 51.41 12.23
C ALA A 38 -4.02 52.73 12.92
N VAL A 39 -3.26 52.66 14.02
CA VAL A 39 -2.88 53.84 14.82
C VAL A 39 -1.79 54.68 14.15
N THR A 40 -0.83 54.05 13.46
CA THR A 40 0.33 54.76 12.89
C THR A 40 0.12 55.27 11.47
N GLN A 41 -1.01 54.93 10.82
CA GLN A 41 -1.31 55.26 9.42
C GLN A 41 -0.22 54.79 8.42
N VAL A 42 0.63 53.83 8.81
CA VAL A 42 1.65 53.26 7.93
C VAL A 42 1.01 52.19 7.05
N GLN A 43 0.70 52.55 5.81
CA GLN A 43 0.13 51.66 4.78
C GLN A 43 1.18 50.79 4.06
N GLU A 44 2.39 50.68 4.59
CA GLU A 44 3.39 49.77 4.03
C GLU A 44 3.05 48.32 4.40
N GLN A 45 2.44 47.63 3.44
CA GLN A 45 1.95 46.25 3.55
C GLN A 45 3.06 45.24 3.94
N THR A 46 4.31 45.56 3.64
CA THR A 46 5.50 44.72 3.89
C THR A 46 5.96 44.77 5.35
N ILE A 47 5.95 45.93 6.01
CA ILE A 47 6.41 46.06 7.41
C ILE A 47 5.47 45.37 8.39
N ALA A 48 4.17 45.36 8.12
CA ALA A 48 3.20 44.68 8.98
C ALA A 48 3.13 43.16 8.78
N ALA A 49 3.58 42.65 7.63
CA ALA A 49 3.60 41.22 7.38
C ALA A 49 4.75 40.51 8.13
N ALA A 50 5.91 41.18 8.24
CA ALA A 50 7.12 40.59 8.84
C ALA A 50 6.95 40.12 10.30
N PRO A 51 6.34 40.91 11.23
CA PRO A 51 6.18 40.49 12.62
C PRO A 51 5.28 39.26 12.76
N LYS A 52 4.23 39.16 11.93
CA LYS A 52 3.30 38.02 11.93
C LYS A 52 3.99 36.72 11.49
N ILE A 53 4.82 36.79 10.45
CA ILE A 53 5.54 35.62 9.93
C ILE A 53 6.59 35.14 10.95
N LEU A 54 7.37 36.07 11.51
CA LEU A 54 8.42 35.75 12.48
C LEU A 54 7.82 35.09 13.74
N ALA A 55 6.67 35.58 14.18
CA ALA A 55 5.96 34.99 15.30
C ALA A 55 5.51 33.54 15.06
N VAL A 56 4.84 33.27 13.92
CA VAL A 56 4.41 31.91 13.57
C VAL A 56 5.62 30.99 13.40
N PHE A 57 6.71 31.50 12.83
CA PHE A 57 7.97 30.77 12.71
C PHE A 57 8.54 30.37 14.08
N LEU A 58 8.49 31.27 15.07
CA LEU A 58 8.95 31.00 16.43
C LEU A 58 8.08 29.93 17.11
N VAL A 59 6.76 29.99 16.94
CA VAL A 59 5.83 28.98 17.46
C VAL A 59 6.10 27.60 16.86
N ILE A 60 6.31 27.52 15.54
CA ILE A 60 6.63 26.26 14.87
C ILE A 60 8.02 25.77 15.27
N THR A 61 8.99 26.64 15.50
CA THR A 61 10.33 26.24 15.94
C THR A 61 10.31 25.63 17.34
N ILE A 62 9.58 26.24 18.28
CA ILE A 62 9.45 25.73 19.65
C ILE A 62 8.53 24.50 19.70
N GLY A 63 7.40 24.54 18.99
CA GLY A 63 6.38 23.48 18.96
C GLY A 63 6.68 22.34 17.99
N GLY A 64 7.67 22.50 17.10
CA GLY A 64 7.93 21.61 15.97
C GLY A 64 8.23 20.18 16.39
N TYR A 65 9.00 20.01 17.46
CA TYR A 65 9.28 18.69 18.02
C TYR A 65 8.01 17.96 18.48
N GLY A 66 7.06 18.69 19.07
CA GLY A 66 5.77 18.16 19.51
C GLY A 66 4.86 17.79 18.34
N PHE A 67 4.78 18.64 17.31
CA PHE A 67 3.99 18.37 16.11
C PHE A 67 4.49 17.14 15.36
N VAL A 68 5.81 16.98 15.25
CA VAL A 68 6.40 15.80 14.63
C VAL A 68 6.03 14.53 15.41
N ARG A 69 6.12 14.55 16.76
CA ARG A 69 5.70 13.39 17.57
C ARG A 69 4.22 13.03 17.36
N LEU A 70 3.33 14.02 17.33
CA LEU A 70 1.89 13.81 17.07
C LEU A 70 1.65 13.14 15.72
N LEU A 71 2.32 13.63 14.67
CA LEU A 71 2.23 13.07 13.33
C LEU A 71 2.82 11.66 13.25
N THR A 72 4.01 11.44 13.82
CA THR A 72 4.65 10.13 13.82
C THR A 72 3.79 9.10 14.56
N ASN A 73 3.21 9.46 15.71
CA ASN A 73 2.31 8.57 16.45
C ASN A 73 1.09 8.17 15.60
N LEU A 74 0.44 9.14 14.95
CA LEU A 74 -0.69 8.86 14.05
C LEU A 74 -0.26 8.01 12.84
N THR A 75 0.93 8.21 12.29
CA THR A 75 1.43 7.39 11.19
C THR A 75 1.74 5.97 11.65
N THR A 76 2.42 5.79 12.78
CA THR A 76 2.80 4.47 13.30
C THR A 76 1.58 3.62 13.67
N GLU A 77 0.59 4.20 14.33
CA GLU A 77 -0.64 3.49 14.68
C GLU A 77 -1.46 3.11 13.43
N GLY A 78 -1.55 4.00 12.45
CA GLY A 78 -2.32 3.78 11.23
C GLY A 78 -1.66 2.75 10.34
N PHE A 79 -0.33 2.80 10.25
CA PHE A 79 0.48 1.78 9.58
C PHE A 79 0.33 0.43 10.28
N ALA A 80 0.43 0.37 11.61
CA ALA A 80 0.25 -0.86 12.37
C ALA A 80 -1.15 -1.47 12.15
N MET A 81 -2.20 -0.64 12.08
CA MET A 81 -3.55 -1.09 11.76
C MET A 81 -3.68 -1.59 10.33
N ALA A 82 -3.13 -0.87 9.34
CA ALA A 82 -3.13 -1.31 7.95
C ALA A 82 -2.46 -2.69 7.82
N PHE A 83 -1.23 -2.84 8.32
CA PHE A 83 -0.48 -4.10 8.20
C PHE A 83 -1.00 -5.23 9.08
N ASN A 84 -1.78 -4.98 10.14
CA ASN A 84 -2.41 -6.06 10.92
C ASN A 84 -3.77 -6.49 10.40
N VAL A 85 -4.49 -5.61 9.69
CA VAL A 85 -5.83 -5.88 9.18
C VAL A 85 -5.76 -6.50 7.78
N ILE A 86 -4.82 -6.08 6.93
CA ILE A 86 -4.66 -6.58 5.56
C ILE A 86 -4.31 -8.09 5.48
N PRO A 87 -3.34 -8.64 6.24
CA PRO A 87 -3.00 -10.08 6.14
C PRO A 87 -4.02 -11.01 6.81
N LYS A 88 -5.00 -10.48 7.55
CA LYS A 88 -6.09 -11.27 8.15
C LYS A 88 -7.31 -11.41 7.23
N ASN A 89 -7.36 -10.58 6.19
CA ASN A 89 -8.40 -10.64 5.19
C ASN A 89 -7.78 -11.41 4.01
N ASP A 90 -7.98 -12.73 3.96
CA ASP A 90 -7.44 -13.68 2.95
C ASP A 90 -7.81 -13.34 1.48
N GLU A 91 -8.34 -12.15 1.21
CA GLU A 91 -8.89 -11.68 -0.07
C GLU A 91 -7.81 -11.17 -1.04
N PHE A 92 -6.65 -10.75 -0.54
CA PHE A 92 -5.56 -10.20 -1.37
C PHE A 92 -4.24 -10.96 -1.29
N VAL A 93 -4.20 -12.06 -0.53
CA VAL A 93 -3.02 -12.92 -0.45
C VAL A 93 -3.26 -14.12 -1.36
N LEU A 94 -2.28 -14.43 -2.19
CA LEU A 94 -2.33 -15.63 -3.02
C LEU A 94 -2.57 -16.84 -2.09
N PRO A 95 -3.48 -17.76 -2.44
CA PRO A 95 -3.76 -18.92 -1.61
C PRO A 95 -2.45 -19.67 -1.32
N SER A 96 -2.33 -20.29 -0.15
CA SER A 96 -1.11 -21.02 0.23
C SER A 96 -0.68 -22.07 -0.82
N ASP A 97 -1.62 -22.55 -1.63
CA ASP A 97 -1.40 -23.53 -2.71
C ASP A 97 -1.06 -22.88 -4.08
N TYR A 98 -0.80 -21.58 -4.16
CA TYR A 98 -0.56 -20.86 -5.42
C TYR A 98 0.65 -21.40 -6.20
N TYR A 99 1.65 -21.96 -5.51
CA TYR A 99 2.85 -22.54 -6.11
C TYR A 99 2.57 -23.74 -7.03
N ASN A 100 1.41 -24.39 -6.91
CA ASN A 100 1.01 -25.50 -7.78
C ASN A 100 0.59 -25.05 -9.19
N TYR A 101 0.25 -23.77 -9.36
CA TYR A 101 -0.33 -23.24 -10.61
C TYR A 101 0.64 -22.30 -11.36
N THR A 102 1.73 -21.87 -10.73
CA THR A 102 2.74 -20.95 -11.33
C THR A 102 3.90 -21.68 -11.99
N ARG A 103 3.87 -23.01 -12.10
CA ARG A 103 4.93 -23.76 -12.79
C ARG A 103 4.50 -24.13 -14.20
N PRO A 104 4.73 -23.26 -15.22
CA PRO A 104 4.26 -23.49 -16.58
C PRO A 104 4.91 -24.69 -17.29
N PHE A 105 5.91 -25.35 -16.69
CA PHE A 105 6.66 -26.47 -17.29
C PHE A 105 6.78 -27.72 -16.40
N ASP A 106 6.09 -27.78 -15.25
CA ASP A 106 6.22 -28.91 -14.29
C ASP A 106 5.71 -30.24 -14.91
N GLY A 107 4.66 -30.17 -15.72
CA GLY A 107 4.09 -31.33 -16.42
C GLY A 107 4.87 -31.78 -17.66
N GLU A 108 5.48 -30.84 -18.39
CA GLU A 108 6.13 -31.14 -19.68
C GLU A 108 7.49 -31.86 -19.54
N MET A 109 8.19 -31.67 -18.41
CA MET A 109 9.52 -32.28 -18.21
C MET A 109 9.48 -33.66 -17.55
N LYS A 110 8.33 -34.07 -16.99
CA LYS A 110 8.19 -35.33 -16.25
C LYS A 110 8.32 -36.57 -17.15
N ASP A 111 7.86 -36.46 -18.39
CA ASP A 111 7.83 -37.59 -19.35
C ASP A 111 9.20 -37.85 -19.98
N VAL A 112 10.09 -36.85 -20.00
CA VAL A 112 11.47 -37.01 -20.49
C VAL A 112 12.33 -37.78 -19.48
N PHE A 113 12.07 -37.62 -18.18
CA PHE A 113 12.89 -38.20 -17.12
C PHE A 113 12.42 -39.60 -16.70
N ASN A 114 11.11 -39.87 -16.75
CA ASN A 114 10.56 -41.16 -16.30
C ASN A 114 10.67 -42.29 -17.35
N GLU A 115 10.89 -41.98 -18.64
CA GLU A 115 11.02 -42.99 -19.71
C GLU A 115 12.44 -43.03 -20.34
N PRO A 116 13.43 -43.63 -19.65
CA PRO A 116 14.83 -43.66 -20.12
C PRO A 116 15.03 -44.54 -21.39
N SER A 117 14.14 -45.50 -21.64
CA SER A 117 14.22 -46.41 -22.81
C SER A 117 14.00 -45.67 -24.12
N ASN A 118 13.02 -44.76 -24.16
CA ASN A 118 12.67 -43.97 -25.33
C ASN A 118 13.61 -42.76 -25.51
N LEU A 119 14.32 -42.33 -24.46
CA LEU A 119 15.27 -41.21 -24.49
C LEU A 119 16.45 -41.46 -25.44
N LYS A 120 17.07 -42.65 -25.36
CA LYS A 120 18.20 -43.01 -26.23
C LYS A 120 17.78 -43.11 -27.70
N GLU A 121 16.54 -43.54 -27.97
CA GLU A 121 15.99 -43.58 -29.31
C GLU A 121 15.65 -42.17 -29.83
N LYS A 122 15.03 -41.31 -29.01
CA LYS A 122 14.80 -39.89 -29.33
C LYS A 122 16.11 -39.16 -29.62
N MET A 123 17.17 -39.35 -28.82
CA MET A 123 18.50 -38.77 -29.08
C MET A 123 19.11 -39.26 -30.41
N ARG A 124 18.95 -40.56 -30.73
CA ARG A 124 19.39 -41.12 -32.01
C ARG A 124 18.61 -40.56 -33.20
N ARG A 125 17.33 -40.20 -33.03
CA ARG A 125 16.53 -39.52 -34.05
C ARG A 125 16.95 -38.05 -34.21
N THR A 126 17.24 -37.32 -33.14
CA THR A 126 17.72 -35.93 -33.20
C THR A 126 19.05 -35.78 -33.95
N SER A 127 19.94 -36.78 -33.87
CA SER A 127 21.22 -36.77 -34.60
C SER A 127 21.10 -37.04 -36.11
N ARG A 128 20.00 -37.64 -36.58
CA ARG A 128 19.71 -37.79 -38.01
C ARG A 128 18.72 -36.68 -38.38
N GLY A 129 19.25 -35.55 -38.83
CA GLY A 129 18.46 -34.33 -39.10
C GLY A 129 17.12 -34.59 -39.81
N ILE A 130 16.12 -33.78 -39.39
CA ILE A 130 14.75 -33.62 -39.90
C ILE A 130 14.44 -34.42 -41.17
N SER A 131 14.19 -35.73 -41.02
CA SER A 131 13.65 -36.55 -42.11
C SER A 131 12.35 -37.16 -41.63
N ASN A 132 11.25 -36.62 -42.19
CA ASN A 132 9.88 -37.13 -42.18
C ASN A 132 9.49 -37.99 -40.98
N SER A 133 9.38 -37.35 -39.81
CA SER A 133 8.59 -37.92 -38.72
C SER A 133 7.16 -37.42 -38.88
N SER A 134 6.24 -38.35 -39.13
CA SER A 134 4.79 -38.13 -39.15
C SER A 134 4.38 -37.12 -38.08
N ARG A 135 3.52 -36.16 -38.45
CA ARG A 135 2.93 -35.15 -37.56
C ARG A 135 2.42 -35.81 -36.28
N GLN A 136 3.26 -35.87 -35.25
CA GLN A 136 2.85 -36.31 -33.94
C GLN A 136 2.15 -35.08 -33.35
N ASN A 137 0.81 -35.16 -33.26
CA ASN A 137 0.05 -34.10 -32.60
C ASN A 137 0.67 -33.90 -31.22
N PRO A 138 1.10 -32.68 -30.87
CA PRO A 138 1.58 -32.42 -29.54
C PRO A 138 0.45 -32.79 -28.57
N ASP A 139 0.75 -33.63 -27.57
CA ASP A 139 -0.20 -33.89 -26.50
C ASP A 139 -0.43 -32.56 -25.77
N TYR A 140 -1.59 -31.96 -26.00
CA TYR A 140 -1.96 -30.69 -25.38
C TYR A 140 -2.22 -30.94 -23.88
N ILE A 141 -1.25 -30.63 -23.03
CA ILE A 141 -1.48 -30.52 -21.60
C ILE A 141 -2.33 -29.26 -21.40
N THR A 142 -3.52 -29.42 -20.80
CA THR A 142 -4.35 -28.27 -20.45
C THR A 142 -3.56 -27.38 -19.48
N PRO A 143 -3.51 -26.05 -19.71
CA PRO A 143 -2.80 -25.18 -18.78
C PRO A 143 -3.41 -25.35 -17.38
N PRO A 144 -2.58 -25.32 -16.32
CA PRO A 144 -3.09 -25.39 -14.96
C PRO A 144 -4.14 -24.30 -14.79
N GLN A 145 -5.33 -24.69 -14.32
CA GLN A 145 -6.43 -23.75 -14.11
C GLN A 145 -5.95 -22.60 -13.24
N THR A 146 -6.22 -21.35 -13.63
CA THR A 146 -5.90 -20.20 -12.77
C THR A 146 -6.62 -20.38 -11.45
N PRO A 147 -5.98 -20.10 -10.31
CA PRO A 147 -6.61 -20.28 -9.01
C PRO A 147 -7.89 -19.45 -8.97
N GLU A 148 -9.05 -20.11 -8.93
CA GLU A 148 -10.30 -19.45 -8.61
C GLU A 148 -10.15 -18.91 -7.18
N SER A 149 -10.50 -17.63 -6.96
CA SER A 149 -10.64 -17.09 -5.61
C SER A 149 -11.77 -17.89 -4.95
N ARG A 150 -11.44 -18.94 -4.20
CA ARG A 150 -12.46 -19.76 -3.52
C ARG A 150 -13.25 -18.82 -2.61
N ALA A 151 -14.58 -18.99 -2.63
CA ALA A 151 -15.50 -18.26 -1.77
C ALA A 151 -14.93 -18.15 -0.35
N ASN A 152 -14.87 -16.91 0.13
CA ASN A 152 -14.34 -16.50 1.42
C ASN A 152 -14.96 -17.37 2.53
N LEU A 153 -14.25 -17.62 3.63
CA LEU A 153 -14.80 -18.34 4.78
C LEU A 153 -16.13 -17.72 5.25
N LEU A 154 -16.29 -16.41 5.07
CA LEU A 154 -17.53 -15.66 5.32
C LEU A 154 -18.70 -16.07 4.42
N GLU A 155 -18.44 -16.45 3.16
CA GLU A 155 -19.46 -16.86 2.20
C GLU A 155 -19.88 -18.33 2.39
N ARG A 156 -18.96 -19.20 2.85
CA ARG A 156 -19.31 -20.56 3.28
C ARG A 156 -20.13 -20.59 4.56
N ILE A 157 -19.82 -19.74 5.53
CA ILE A 157 -20.62 -19.63 6.76
C ILE A 157 -22.01 -19.06 6.44
N ARG A 158 -22.12 -18.16 5.46
CA ARG A 158 -23.41 -17.62 4.98
C ARG A 158 -24.22 -18.64 4.15
N THR A 159 -23.53 -19.49 3.38
CA THR A 159 -24.14 -20.52 2.53
C THR A 159 -23.95 -21.87 3.21
N GLY A 160 -24.75 -22.18 4.24
CA GLY A 160 -24.59 -23.34 5.12
C GLY A 160 -24.50 -24.71 4.43
N ARG A 161 -23.33 -25.04 3.88
CA ARG A 161 -22.88 -26.33 3.38
C ARG A 161 -21.50 -26.63 3.94
#